data_AF-A0A954P154-F1
#
_entry.id   AF-A0A954P154-F1
#
_cell.length_a   1.000
_cell.length_b   1.000
_cell.length_c   1.000
_cell.angle_alpha   90.00
_cell.angle_beta   90.00
_cell.angle_gamma   90.00
#
_symmetry.space_group_name_H-M   'P 1'
#
loop_
_entity.id
_entity.type
_entity.pdbx_description
1 polymer ?
#
loop_
_entity_poly.entity_id
_entity_poly.type
_entity_poly.pdbx_seq_one_letter_code
_entity_poly.pdbx_strand_id
1 'polypeptide(L)'
;MNTILTGYEVSGATWFYLSLLLILTVFFRFNRFWSVRNLDLTLLLLTSPGLLLIEYDRTFGYGWLFSVAGLFLLRVFFDPLFERRPRLDQNLNVAGLWFLCASTFAFLMAIIITQPVSESTAQVVRRADQMIRRQETVEQPAVGGPATSLLAAPVVLASGSEPLDLPERDAGLEVIAARSLAILAHTAMIAALLLIGRWHFGDLQIGLAMATLYLLLPCTALDVGQVNHVLPSALILWAFVCVQRPVLAGLFMGLACGTVFFPVFLLPLWFAFYRWRGSLRFGGAMAATGTLLAGTYALTSADVRSFSRQILGSIDWSVLEFHSGTGDGFWSSYDSAWRIPVVAAYAIMLVVLTIWPARKNLEHLIASSAAAVIGTQFWYPQQGGVYVLWYLPLALLLVFRPRLLSHVAPEFRQQTAAVPQSPVRRQREPVASGAGLSQFLR
;
A
#
# COMPACT_ATOMS: atom_id res chain seq x y z
N MET A 1 24.37 7.33 16.47
CA MET A 1 24.78 5.98 16.91
C MET A 1 26.25 5.90 17.27
N ASN A 2 27.15 6.55 16.50
CA ASN A 2 28.61 6.52 16.75
C ASN A 2 29.08 7.06 18.11
N THR A 3 28.27 7.86 18.81
CA THR A 3 28.57 8.37 20.16
C THR A 3 28.09 7.48 21.30
N ILE A 4 27.19 6.51 21.04
CA ILE A 4 26.54 5.69 22.08
C ILE A 4 26.81 4.19 21.87
N LEU A 5 26.88 3.73 20.62
CA LEU A 5 27.16 2.36 20.21
C LEU A 5 28.24 2.38 19.12
N THR A 6 29.49 2.65 19.50
CA THR A 6 30.64 2.63 18.59
C THR A 6 30.77 1.25 17.93
N GLY A 7 30.74 1.21 16.59
CA GLY A 7 30.92 -0.02 15.80
C GLY A 7 29.67 -0.87 15.57
N TYR A 8 28.49 -0.45 16.05
CA TYR A 8 27.24 -1.15 15.76
C TYR A 8 26.66 -0.70 14.41
N GLU A 9 27.00 -1.43 13.35
CA GLU A 9 26.39 -1.30 12.02
C GLU A 9 25.44 -2.47 11.75
N VAL A 10 24.17 -2.17 11.46
CA VAL A 10 23.20 -3.17 11.04
C VAL A 10 23.08 -3.10 9.52
N SER A 11 23.78 -4.01 8.84
CA SER A 11 23.63 -4.20 7.40
C SER A 11 22.25 -4.76 7.04
N GLY A 12 21.83 -4.59 5.79
CA GLY A 12 20.57 -5.15 5.29
C GLY A 12 20.49 -6.68 5.49
N ALA A 13 21.60 -7.39 5.31
CA ALA A 13 21.69 -8.82 5.56
C ALA A 13 21.53 -9.18 7.05
N THR A 14 22.16 -8.42 7.96
CA THR A 14 21.99 -8.63 9.41
C THR A 14 20.54 -8.41 9.83
N TRP A 15 19.90 -7.34 9.34
CA TRP A 15 18.47 -7.11 9.57
C TRP A 15 17.62 -8.26 9.03
N PHE A 16 17.91 -8.76 7.82
CA PHE A 16 17.23 -9.90 7.23
C PHE A 16 17.25 -11.13 8.14
N TYR A 17 18.42 -11.55 8.64
CA TYR A 17 18.51 -12.73 9.49
C TYR A 17 17.78 -12.56 10.83
N LEU A 18 17.96 -11.42 11.50
CA LEU A 18 17.33 -11.15 12.79
C LEU A 18 15.81 -11.04 12.67
N SER A 19 15.32 -10.29 11.67
CA SER A 19 13.89 -10.16 11.41
C SER A 19 13.28 -11.48 10.96
N LEU A 20 13.96 -12.30 10.15
CA LEU A 20 13.46 -13.60 9.73
C LEU A 20 13.21 -14.53 10.92
N LEU A 21 14.18 -14.64 11.85
CA LEU A 21 14.02 -15.46 13.06
C LEU A 21 12.85 -14.97 13.93
N LEU A 22 12.73 -13.65 14.08
CA LEU A 22 11.67 -13.04 14.87
C LEU A 22 10.29 -13.22 14.21
N ILE A 23 10.19 -13.01 12.89
CA ILE A 23 8.96 -13.22 12.12
C ILE A 23 8.52 -14.67 12.21
N LEU A 24 9.44 -15.62 12.07
CA LEU A 24 9.12 -17.04 12.22
C LEU A 24 8.60 -17.32 13.64
N THR A 25 9.25 -16.78 14.68
CA THR A 25 8.84 -17.00 16.06
C THR A 25 7.43 -16.44 16.34
N VAL A 26 7.11 -15.24 15.85
CA VAL A 26 5.85 -14.55 16.14
C VAL A 26 4.70 -15.01 15.23
N PHE A 27 4.97 -15.24 13.94
CA PHE A 27 3.94 -15.45 12.92
C PHE A 27 3.90 -16.86 12.33
N PHE A 28 4.92 -17.69 12.46
CA PHE A 28 4.89 -19.05 11.93
C PHE A 28 4.06 -19.98 12.83
N ARG A 29 3.25 -20.86 12.23
CA ARG A 29 2.50 -21.88 12.98
C ARG A 29 3.24 -23.19 12.99
N PHE A 30 3.99 -23.45 14.06
CA PHE A 30 4.79 -24.66 14.23
C PHE A 30 3.93 -25.94 14.29
N ASN A 31 2.77 -25.89 14.94
CA ASN A 31 1.86 -27.06 15.04
C ASN A 31 1.23 -27.46 13.69
N ARG A 32 1.25 -26.59 12.68
CA ARG A 32 0.67 -26.85 11.36
C ARG A 32 1.55 -26.27 10.27
N PHE A 33 2.65 -26.97 9.99
CA PHE A 33 3.67 -26.57 9.04
C PHE A 33 3.09 -26.23 7.64
N TRP A 34 2.30 -27.15 7.07
CA TRP A 34 1.66 -27.00 5.76
C TRP A 34 0.32 -26.26 5.86
N SER A 35 0.38 -24.97 6.20
CA SER A 35 -0.80 -24.09 6.21
C SER A 35 -0.69 -22.99 5.15
N VAL A 36 -1.83 -22.55 4.60
CA VAL A 36 -1.89 -21.41 3.66
C VAL A 36 -1.25 -20.16 4.28
N ARG A 37 -1.40 -19.98 5.60
CA ARG A 37 -0.71 -18.93 6.36
C ARG A 37 0.80 -19.02 6.25
N ASN A 38 1.37 -20.20 6.53
CA ASN A 38 2.83 -20.35 6.50
C ASN A 38 3.33 -20.19 5.06
N LEU A 39 2.57 -20.67 4.06
CA LEU A 39 2.87 -20.40 2.64
C LEU A 39 2.90 -18.90 2.35
N ASP A 40 1.87 -18.15 2.77
CA ASP A 40 1.79 -16.71 2.59
C ASP A 40 2.97 -15.99 3.26
N LEU A 41 3.30 -16.38 4.50
CA LEU A 41 4.44 -15.83 5.24
C LEU A 41 5.77 -16.14 4.56
N THR A 42 5.96 -17.36 4.07
CA THR A 42 7.15 -17.76 3.33
C THR A 42 7.27 -16.97 2.02
N LEU A 43 6.19 -16.78 1.27
CA LEU A 43 6.21 -15.97 0.05
C LEU A 43 6.60 -14.52 0.33
N LEU A 44 6.08 -13.93 1.42
CA LEU A 44 6.50 -12.58 1.85
C LEU A 44 7.99 -12.53 2.22
N LEU A 45 8.49 -13.51 2.98
CA LEU A 45 9.91 -13.58 3.37
C LEU A 45 10.84 -13.80 2.18
N LEU A 46 10.41 -14.57 1.16
CA LEU A 46 11.19 -14.84 -0.05
C LEU A 46 11.41 -13.59 -0.93
N THR A 47 10.66 -12.51 -0.73
CA THR A 47 10.90 -11.25 -1.45
C THR A 47 12.25 -10.61 -1.07
N SER A 48 12.66 -10.73 0.19
CA SER A 48 13.83 -10.02 0.72
C SER A 48 15.17 -10.56 0.22
N PRO A 49 15.39 -11.89 0.13
CA PRO A 49 16.56 -12.45 -0.53
C PRO A 49 16.71 -11.97 -1.98
N GLY A 50 15.59 -11.85 -2.72
CA GLY A 50 15.62 -11.35 -4.09
C GLY A 50 16.15 -9.92 -4.19
N LEU A 51 15.75 -9.04 -3.27
CA LEU A 51 16.26 -7.67 -3.20
C LEU A 51 17.76 -7.63 -2.86
N LEU A 52 18.21 -8.44 -1.90
CA LEU A 52 19.63 -8.53 -1.56
C LEU A 52 20.47 -9.12 -2.71
N LEU A 53 19.92 -10.08 -3.45
CA LEU A 53 20.61 -10.72 -4.57
C LEU A 53 20.88 -9.75 -5.73
N ILE A 54 20.05 -8.71 -5.90
CA ILE A 54 20.27 -7.70 -6.96
C ILE A 54 21.61 -6.98 -6.80
N GLU A 55 22.09 -6.80 -5.57
CA GLU A 55 23.40 -6.18 -5.31
C GLU A 55 24.57 -7.05 -5.78
N TYR A 56 24.39 -8.37 -5.86
CA TYR A 56 25.43 -9.33 -6.22
C TYR A 56 25.30 -9.85 -7.66
N ASP A 57 24.11 -10.36 -8.02
CA ASP A 57 23.76 -10.83 -9.35
C ASP A 57 22.37 -10.32 -9.72
N ARG A 58 22.35 -9.23 -10.49
CA ARG A 58 21.12 -8.56 -10.94
C ARG A 58 20.18 -9.49 -11.70
N THR A 59 20.72 -10.31 -12.60
CA THR A 59 19.89 -11.17 -13.46
C THR A 59 19.17 -12.22 -12.63
N PHE A 60 19.90 -12.86 -11.71
CA PHE A 60 19.34 -13.85 -10.80
C PHE A 60 18.38 -13.21 -9.79
N GLY A 61 18.73 -12.04 -9.23
CA GLY A 61 17.88 -11.29 -8.31
C GLY A 61 16.54 -10.89 -8.92
N TYR A 62 16.54 -10.35 -10.15
CA TYR A 62 15.30 -10.04 -10.86
C TYR A 62 14.48 -11.31 -11.17
N GLY A 63 15.12 -12.38 -11.65
CA GLY A 63 14.43 -13.65 -11.93
C GLY A 63 13.81 -14.26 -10.67
N TRP A 64 14.48 -14.14 -9.51
CA TRP A 64 13.97 -14.57 -8.22
C TRP A 64 12.72 -13.76 -7.81
N LEU A 65 12.79 -12.43 -7.86
CA LEU A 65 11.66 -11.56 -7.52
C LEU A 65 10.46 -11.81 -8.43
N PHE A 66 10.68 -11.99 -9.74
CA PHE A 66 9.64 -12.38 -10.69
C PHE A 66 8.99 -13.71 -10.31
N SER A 67 9.80 -14.70 -9.95
CA SER A 67 9.31 -16.03 -9.55
C SER A 67 8.45 -15.96 -8.28
N VAL A 68 8.93 -15.25 -7.25
CA VAL A 68 8.21 -15.06 -5.99
C VAL A 68 6.91 -14.27 -6.19
N ALA A 69 6.97 -13.18 -6.95
CA ALA A 69 5.78 -12.41 -7.32
C ALA A 69 4.78 -13.27 -8.11
N GLY A 70 5.26 -14.18 -8.97
CA GLY A 70 4.43 -15.09 -9.77
C GLY A 70 3.70 -16.10 -8.90
N LEU A 71 4.42 -16.72 -7.98
CA LEU A 71 3.85 -17.61 -6.97
C LEU A 71 2.83 -16.87 -6.09
N PHE A 72 3.12 -15.63 -5.70
CA PHE A 72 2.21 -14.82 -4.91
C PHE A 72 0.95 -14.44 -5.72
N LEU A 73 1.08 -14.08 -7.00
CA LEU A 73 -0.05 -13.80 -7.89
C LEU A 73 -0.94 -15.02 -8.08
N LEU A 74 -0.35 -16.19 -8.33
CA LEU A 74 -1.07 -17.47 -8.39
C LEU A 74 -1.82 -17.74 -7.09
N ARG A 75 -1.16 -17.53 -5.93
CA ARG A 75 -1.82 -17.61 -4.63
C ARG A 75 -3.02 -16.66 -4.58
N VAL A 76 -2.90 -15.41 -5.01
CA VAL A 76 -4.03 -14.45 -4.99
C VAL A 76 -5.21 -14.97 -5.82
N PHE A 77 -4.96 -15.58 -6.99
CA PHE A 77 -6.02 -16.18 -7.80
C PHE A 77 -6.67 -17.40 -7.17
N PHE A 78 -5.91 -18.21 -6.43
CA PHE A 78 -6.47 -19.34 -5.68
C PHE A 78 -7.12 -18.94 -4.36
N ASP A 79 -7.04 -17.67 -3.95
CA ASP A 79 -7.66 -17.18 -2.71
C ASP A 79 -9.14 -17.57 -2.55
N PRO A 80 -10.01 -17.42 -3.58
CA PRO A 80 -11.43 -17.73 -3.46
C PRO A 80 -11.72 -19.22 -3.24
N LEU A 81 -10.79 -20.13 -3.57
CA LEU A 81 -10.98 -21.57 -3.38
C LEU A 81 -10.98 -21.98 -1.90
N PHE A 82 -10.46 -21.13 -1.01
CA PHE A 82 -10.36 -21.47 0.41
C PHE A 82 -11.62 -21.02 1.17
N GLU A 83 -12.50 -21.99 1.45
CA GLU A 83 -13.79 -21.73 2.11
C GLU A 83 -13.70 -21.36 3.59
N ARG A 84 -12.62 -21.76 4.27
CA ARG A 84 -12.42 -21.50 5.70
C ARG A 84 -11.06 -20.85 5.91
N ARG A 85 -11.06 -19.60 6.37
CA ARG A 85 -9.86 -18.92 6.86
C ARG A 85 -9.91 -18.87 8.39
N PRO A 86 -9.16 -19.73 9.10
CA PRO A 86 -9.00 -19.58 10.53
C PRO A 86 -8.34 -18.23 10.84
N ARG A 87 -8.77 -17.56 11.91
CA ARG A 87 -8.19 -16.29 12.35
C ARG A 87 -6.69 -16.44 12.59
N LEU A 88 -5.94 -15.40 12.22
CA LEU A 88 -4.48 -15.36 12.29
C LEU A 88 -4.03 -15.00 13.72
N ASP A 89 -4.05 -15.97 14.63
CA ASP A 89 -3.54 -15.73 15.98
C ASP A 89 -2.01 -15.67 15.96
N GLN A 90 -1.42 -14.62 16.54
CA GLN A 90 0.04 -14.51 16.69
C GLN A 90 0.51 -15.37 17.87
N ASN A 91 1.76 -15.82 17.84
CA ASN A 91 2.33 -16.58 18.96
C ASN A 91 2.73 -15.67 20.13
N LEU A 92 2.81 -14.36 19.89
CA LEU A 92 3.10 -13.34 20.89
C LEU A 92 1.79 -12.75 21.43
N ASN A 93 1.76 -12.41 22.72
CA ASN A 93 0.61 -11.73 23.31
C ASN A 93 0.48 -10.28 22.80
N VAL A 94 -0.67 -9.66 23.00
CA VAL A 94 -0.99 -8.32 22.48
C VAL A 94 -0.04 -7.24 23.02
N ALA A 95 0.32 -7.31 24.31
CA ALA A 95 1.22 -6.35 24.93
C ALA A 95 2.64 -6.44 24.33
N GLY A 96 3.15 -7.66 24.15
CA GLY A 96 4.43 -7.90 23.47
C GLY A 96 4.40 -7.45 22.01
N LEU A 97 3.27 -7.64 21.32
CA LEU A 97 3.11 -7.19 19.94
C LEU A 97 3.12 -5.66 19.81
N TRP A 98 2.48 -4.94 20.74
CA TRP A 98 2.56 -3.47 20.80
C TRP A 98 3.98 -2.99 21.03
N PHE A 99 4.67 -3.57 22.01
CA PHE A 99 6.05 -3.23 22.31
C PHE A 99 6.97 -3.52 21.12
N LEU A 100 6.77 -4.66 20.45
CA LEU A 100 7.54 -5.03 19.28
C LEU A 100 7.28 -4.09 18.10
N CYS A 101 6.02 -3.74 17.84
CA CYS A 101 5.64 -2.79 16.81
C CYS A 101 6.29 -1.41 17.06
N ALA A 102 6.18 -0.89 18.28
CA ALA A 102 6.71 0.42 18.65
C ALA A 102 8.26 0.45 18.60
N SER A 103 8.92 -0.58 19.10
CA SER A 103 10.39 -0.67 19.09
C SER A 103 10.94 -0.85 17.68
N THR A 104 10.34 -1.70 16.85
CA THR A 104 10.74 -1.88 15.45
C THR A 104 10.52 -0.59 14.65
N PHE A 105 9.40 0.11 14.88
CA PHE A 105 9.16 1.42 14.28
C PHE A 105 10.26 2.41 14.66
N ALA A 106 10.54 2.56 15.95
CA ALA A 106 11.59 3.46 16.44
C ALA A 106 12.96 3.12 15.82
N PHE A 107 13.28 1.84 15.66
CA PHE A 107 14.52 1.39 15.04
C PHE A 107 14.60 1.75 13.54
N LEU A 108 13.53 1.51 12.78
CA LEU A 108 13.47 1.90 11.37
C LEU A 108 13.54 3.44 11.20
N MET A 109 12.88 4.20 12.08
CA MET A 109 13.00 5.66 12.06
C MET A 109 14.43 6.10 12.42
N ALA A 110 15.10 5.41 13.35
CA ALA A 110 16.51 5.66 13.65
C ALA A 110 17.42 5.37 12.44
N ILE A 111 17.11 4.33 11.65
CA ILE A 111 17.80 4.07 10.37
C ILE A 111 17.63 5.26 9.42
N ILE A 112 16.42 5.77 9.23
CA ILE A 112 16.16 6.96 8.38
C ILE A 112 16.97 8.18 8.86
N ILE A 113 17.10 8.37 10.17
CA ILE A 113 17.81 9.50 10.78
C ILE A 113 19.33 9.35 10.70
N THR A 114 19.85 8.13 10.74
CA THR A 114 21.30 7.88 10.85
C THR A 114 21.98 7.55 9.53
N GLN A 115 21.28 6.92 8.60
CA GLN A 115 21.80 6.57 7.28
C GLN A 115 21.75 7.76 6.30
N PRO A 116 22.55 7.72 5.23
CA PRO A 116 22.45 8.69 4.15
C PRO A 116 21.04 8.70 3.55
N VAL A 117 20.56 9.89 3.21
CA VAL A 117 19.24 10.06 2.59
C VAL A 117 19.27 9.44 1.20
N SER A 118 18.23 8.67 0.87
CA SER A 118 18.05 8.12 -0.47
C SER A 118 18.00 9.23 -1.52
N GLU A 119 18.77 9.08 -2.59
CA GLU A 119 18.85 10.07 -3.68
C GLU A 119 17.47 10.36 -4.29
N SER A 120 16.62 9.34 -4.45
CA SER A 120 15.26 9.52 -4.97
C SER A 120 14.42 10.44 -4.10
N THR A 121 14.54 10.32 -2.77
CA THR A 121 13.78 11.14 -1.82
C THR A 121 14.35 12.56 -1.74
N ALA A 122 15.67 12.72 -1.80
CA ALA A 122 16.32 14.02 -1.87
C ALA A 122 15.89 14.79 -3.14
N GLN A 123 15.78 14.11 -4.29
CA GLN A 123 15.27 14.72 -5.53
C GLN A 123 13.81 15.18 -5.40
N VAL A 124 12.94 14.41 -4.73
CA VAL A 124 11.54 14.82 -4.47
C VAL A 124 11.49 16.11 -3.66
N VAL A 125 12.32 16.20 -2.62
CA VAL A 125 12.41 17.40 -1.76
C VAL A 125 12.96 18.60 -2.52
N ARG A 126 14.04 18.43 -3.28
CA ARG A 126 14.60 19.49 -4.14
C ARG A 126 13.58 20.03 -5.14
N ARG A 127 12.79 19.14 -5.76
CA ARG A 127 11.70 19.56 -6.65
C ARG A 127 10.61 20.32 -5.92
N ALA A 128 10.26 19.91 -4.70
CA ALA A 128 9.29 20.63 -3.90
C ALA A 128 9.79 22.04 -3.52
N ASP A 129 11.06 22.18 -3.15
CA ASP A 129 11.68 23.48 -2.87
C ASP A 129 11.73 24.37 -4.13
N GLN A 130 12.18 23.82 -5.27
CA GLN A 130 12.17 24.53 -6.55
C GLN A 130 10.76 24.98 -6.96
N MET A 131 9.74 24.15 -6.71
CA MET A 131 8.34 24.47 -6.96
C MET A 131 7.85 25.62 -6.07
N ILE A 132 8.22 25.62 -4.79
CA ILE A 132 7.91 26.71 -3.85
C ILE A 132 8.59 28.02 -4.30
N ARG A 133 9.85 27.94 -4.72
CA ARG A 133 10.65 29.07 -5.20
C ARG A 133 10.33 29.51 -6.63
N ARG A 134 9.41 28.82 -7.32
CA ARG A 134 9.05 29.04 -8.73
C ARG A 134 10.28 29.03 -9.67
N GLN A 135 11.25 28.16 -9.38
CA GLN A 135 12.44 27.96 -10.21
C GLN A 135 12.18 26.86 -11.25
N GLU A 136 12.76 27.01 -12.44
CA GLU A 136 12.64 25.99 -13.49
C GLU A 136 13.41 24.72 -13.11
N THR A 137 12.76 23.57 -13.27
CA THR A 137 13.39 22.26 -13.05
C THR A 137 14.35 21.99 -14.20
N VAL A 138 15.66 22.10 -13.95
CA VAL A 138 16.69 21.74 -14.94
C VAL A 138 16.65 20.23 -15.18
N GLU A 139 16.35 19.83 -16.43
CA GLU A 139 16.65 18.58 -17.17
C GLU A 139 16.88 17.23 -16.45
N GLN A 140 16.40 17.02 -15.23
CA GLN A 140 16.53 15.74 -14.53
C GLN A 140 15.24 14.90 -14.63
N PRO A 141 15.30 13.63 -15.08
CA PRO A 141 14.14 12.77 -15.25
C PRO A 141 13.35 12.63 -13.94
N ALA A 142 12.03 12.70 -14.03
CA ALA A 142 11.12 12.78 -12.89
C ALA A 142 11.09 11.48 -12.06
N VAL A 143 11.89 11.41 -10.99
CA VAL A 143 11.77 10.41 -9.93
C VAL A 143 10.55 10.70 -9.04
N GLY A 144 9.38 10.26 -9.50
CA GLY A 144 8.09 10.45 -8.84
C GLY A 144 7.19 11.50 -9.52
N GLY A 145 5.89 11.27 -9.47
CA GLY A 145 4.86 12.09 -10.09
C GLY A 145 4.54 13.39 -9.34
N PRO A 146 3.70 14.26 -9.93
CA PRO A 146 3.47 15.62 -9.46
C PRO A 146 2.91 15.72 -8.03
N ALA A 147 2.18 14.71 -7.56
CA ALA A 147 1.64 14.71 -6.21
C ALA A 147 2.71 14.49 -5.13
N THR A 148 3.84 13.84 -5.42
CA THR A 148 4.88 13.64 -4.39
C THR A 148 5.51 14.97 -4.00
N SER A 149 5.87 15.82 -4.98
CA SER A 149 6.42 17.15 -4.73
C SER A 149 5.44 18.05 -4.00
N LEU A 150 4.15 17.99 -4.35
CA LEU A 150 3.12 18.75 -3.66
C LEU A 150 2.89 18.30 -2.21
N LEU A 151 2.96 17.01 -1.93
CA LEU A 151 2.89 16.48 -0.57
C LEU A 151 4.16 16.74 0.24
N ALA A 152 5.30 16.92 -0.43
CA ALA A 152 6.57 17.28 0.20
C ALA A 152 6.66 18.78 0.53
N ALA A 153 5.97 19.66 -0.21
CA ALA A 153 6.06 21.11 -0.03
C ALA A 153 5.80 21.60 1.41
N PRO A 154 4.75 21.15 2.14
CA PRO A 154 4.55 21.54 3.54
C PRO A 154 5.70 21.11 4.46
N VAL A 155 6.34 19.98 4.16
CA VAL A 155 7.46 19.45 4.93
C VAL A 155 8.72 20.29 4.73
N VAL A 156 8.96 20.75 3.50
CA VAL A 156 10.05 21.70 3.17
C VAL A 156 9.86 23.00 3.92
N LEU A 157 8.66 23.60 3.84
CA LEU A 157 8.34 24.85 4.55
C LEU A 157 8.50 24.71 6.06
N ALA A 158 7.99 23.62 6.64
CA ALA A 158 8.11 23.35 8.08
C ALA A 158 9.56 23.11 8.54
N SER A 159 10.45 22.71 7.62
CA SER A 159 11.86 22.50 7.92
C SER A 159 12.65 23.81 8.01
N GLY A 160 12.06 24.97 7.64
CA GLY A 160 12.65 26.29 7.88
C GLY A 160 13.48 26.85 6.72
N SER A 161 13.09 26.55 5.48
CA SER A 161 13.62 27.19 4.27
C SER A 161 13.21 28.67 4.18
N GLU A 162 13.70 29.50 5.11
CA GLU A 162 13.66 30.97 5.04
C GLU A 162 14.82 31.50 4.19
N PRO A 163 14.69 32.69 3.56
CA PRO A 163 15.62 33.17 2.55
C PRO A 163 16.90 33.73 3.19
N LEU A 164 17.93 32.90 3.31
CA LEU A 164 19.30 33.37 3.54
C LEU A 164 20.28 32.51 2.74
N ASP A 165 20.93 33.14 1.75
CA ASP A 165 21.85 32.57 0.76
C ASP A 165 23.14 32.00 1.39
N LEU A 166 23.04 30.87 2.08
CA LEU A 166 24.18 30.11 2.58
C LEU A 166 24.09 28.65 2.09
N PRO A 167 24.87 28.24 1.08
CA PRO A 167 24.72 26.94 0.40
C PRO A 167 24.94 25.72 1.30
N GLU A 168 25.70 25.84 2.40
CA GLU A 168 25.88 24.74 3.36
C GLU A 168 24.66 24.51 4.27
N ARG A 169 23.82 25.54 4.49
CA ARG A 169 22.65 25.44 5.37
C ARG A 169 21.46 24.81 4.65
N ASP A 170 21.31 25.07 3.35
CA ASP A 170 20.26 24.51 2.51
C ASP A 170 20.34 22.97 2.42
N ALA A 171 21.54 22.41 2.31
CA ALA A 171 21.75 20.95 2.27
C ALA A 171 21.28 20.25 3.56
N GLY A 172 21.45 20.88 4.72
CA GLY A 172 20.96 20.35 5.99
C GLY A 172 19.43 20.34 6.10
N LEU A 173 18.77 21.37 5.56
CA LEU A 173 17.32 21.49 5.55
C LEU A 173 16.66 20.48 4.60
N GLU A 174 17.25 20.27 3.42
CA GLU A 174 16.80 19.23 2.47
C GLU A 174 16.81 17.84 3.13
N VAL A 175 17.87 17.52 3.87
CA VAL A 175 18.01 16.25 4.58
C VAL A 175 16.94 16.09 5.67
N ILE A 176 16.66 17.15 6.44
CA ILE A 176 15.61 17.13 7.46
C ILE A 176 14.23 16.93 6.83
N ALA A 177 13.94 17.64 5.74
CA ALA A 177 12.67 17.52 5.03
C ALA A 177 12.49 16.12 4.44
N ALA A 178 13.53 15.55 3.82
CA ALA A 178 13.51 14.21 3.24
C ALA A 178 13.25 13.12 4.29
N ARG A 179 13.93 13.23 5.44
CA ARG A 179 13.74 12.32 6.57
C ARG A 179 12.33 12.43 7.14
N SER A 180 11.85 13.66 7.33
CA SER A 180 10.50 13.92 7.85
C SER A 180 9.41 13.36 6.92
N LEU A 181 9.57 13.52 5.61
CA LEU A 181 8.65 12.97 4.62
C LEU A 181 8.60 11.44 4.66
N ALA A 182 9.76 10.77 4.75
CA ALA A 182 9.83 9.32 4.89
C ALA A 182 9.17 8.82 6.20
N ILE A 183 9.44 9.49 7.32
CA ILE A 183 8.84 9.17 8.63
C ILE A 183 7.32 9.32 8.57
N LEU A 184 6.82 10.41 7.97
CA LEU A 184 5.38 10.65 7.81
C LEU A 184 4.72 9.59 6.91
N ALA A 185 5.37 9.17 5.82
CA ALA A 185 4.85 8.12 4.94
C ALA A 185 4.70 6.77 5.66
N HIS A 186 5.70 6.34 6.43
CA HIS A 186 5.61 5.11 7.24
C HIS A 186 4.61 5.23 8.39
N THR A 187 4.52 6.39 9.03
CA THR A 187 3.51 6.65 10.06
C THR A 187 2.10 6.53 9.49
N ALA A 188 1.87 7.14 8.32
CA ALA A 188 0.60 7.04 7.60
C ALA A 188 0.27 5.59 7.20
N MET A 189 1.27 4.80 6.79
CA MET A 189 1.12 3.37 6.48
C MET A 189 0.63 2.56 7.69
N ILE A 190 1.31 2.70 8.83
CA ILE A 190 0.99 1.98 10.07
C ILE A 190 -0.39 2.37 10.57
N ALA A 191 -0.68 3.67 10.60
CA ALA A 191 -1.99 4.17 10.99
C ALA A 191 -3.09 3.55 10.09
N ALA A 192 -2.88 3.49 8.78
CA ALA A 192 -3.85 2.89 7.87
C ALA A 192 -4.05 1.39 8.13
N LEU A 193 -2.98 0.61 8.34
CA LEU A 193 -3.08 -0.82 8.68
C LEU A 193 -3.85 -1.05 9.99
N LEU A 194 -3.58 -0.26 11.03
CA LEU A 194 -4.29 -0.32 12.32
C LEU A 194 -5.78 0.02 12.16
N LEU A 195 -6.08 1.10 11.42
CA LEU A 195 -7.46 1.55 11.18
C LEU A 195 -8.25 0.56 10.32
N ILE A 196 -7.64 -0.04 9.30
CA ILE A 196 -8.29 -1.09 8.49
C ILE A 196 -8.58 -2.33 9.35
N GLY A 197 -7.63 -2.75 10.19
CA GLY A 197 -7.83 -3.83 11.15
C GLY A 197 -9.03 -3.56 12.06
N ARG A 198 -9.09 -2.35 12.65
CA ARG A 198 -10.16 -1.97 13.57
C ARG A 198 -11.51 -1.74 12.91
N TRP A 199 -11.58 -1.03 11.79
CA TRP A 199 -12.83 -0.60 11.17
C TRP A 199 -13.39 -1.60 10.16
N HIS A 200 -12.54 -2.31 9.42
CA HIS A 200 -12.98 -3.21 8.36
C HIS A 200 -12.84 -4.69 8.75
N PHE A 201 -11.78 -5.07 9.46
CA PHE A 201 -11.60 -6.46 9.92
C PHE A 201 -12.23 -6.74 11.29
N GLY A 202 -12.65 -5.69 12.01
CA GLY A 202 -13.36 -5.77 13.28
C GLY A 202 -12.46 -6.10 14.49
N ASP A 203 -11.14 -6.15 14.30
CA ASP A 203 -10.19 -6.46 15.36
C ASP A 203 -8.90 -5.64 15.21
N LEU A 204 -8.58 -4.86 16.25
CA LEU A 204 -7.38 -4.05 16.31
C LEU A 204 -6.11 -4.93 16.38
N GLN A 205 -6.19 -6.13 16.95
CA GLN A 205 -5.05 -7.04 17.05
C GLN A 205 -4.58 -7.50 15.66
N ILE A 206 -5.51 -7.71 14.73
CA ILE A 206 -5.18 -8.03 13.33
C ILE A 206 -4.48 -6.83 12.67
N GLY A 207 -4.98 -5.62 12.91
CA GLY A 207 -4.32 -4.37 12.47
C GLY A 207 -2.89 -4.26 12.99
N LEU A 208 -2.71 -4.50 14.28
CA LEU A 208 -1.40 -4.46 14.95
C LEU A 208 -0.45 -5.53 14.40
N ALA A 209 -0.96 -6.73 14.14
CA ALA A 209 -0.20 -7.83 13.54
C ALA A 209 0.28 -7.48 12.13
N MET A 210 -0.58 -6.88 11.29
CA MET A 210 -0.20 -6.39 9.97
C MET A 210 0.87 -5.31 10.06
N ALA A 211 0.68 -4.30 10.92
CA ALA A 211 1.65 -3.23 11.11
C ALA A 211 3.00 -3.75 11.62
N THR A 212 2.99 -4.70 12.56
CA THR A 212 4.21 -5.31 13.08
C THR A 212 4.92 -6.12 12.01
N LEU A 213 4.19 -6.92 11.22
CA LEU A 213 4.81 -7.68 10.14
C LEU A 213 5.34 -6.78 9.03
N TYR A 214 4.62 -5.70 8.67
CA TYR A 214 5.10 -4.69 7.73
C TYR A 214 6.47 -4.13 8.15
N LEU A 215 6.60 -3.74 9.42
CA LEU A 215 7.84 -3.17 9.96
C LEU A 215 8.97 -4.20 10.08
N LEU A 216 8.65 -5.45 10.40
CA LEU A 216 9.66 -6.49 10.53
C LEU A 216 10.15 -6.99 9.18
N LEU A 217 9.30 -6.96 8.14
CA LEU A 217 9.67 -7.52 6.84
C LEU A 217 10.96 -6.86 6.31
N PRO A 218 12.00 -7.64 5.98
CA PRO A 218 13.28 -7.08 5.61
C PRO A 218 13.22 -6.17 4.38
N CYS A 219 12.36 -6.46 3.41
CA CYS A 219 12.14 -5.58 2.26
C CYS A 219 11.73 -4.15 2.66
N THR A 220 10.94 -3.97 3.73
CA THR A 220 10.58 -2.64 4.25
C THR A 220 11.79 -1.90 4.80
N ALA A 221 12.73 -2.61 5.44
CA ALA A 221 13.94 -2.01 6.00
C ALA A 221 14.96 -1.63 4.93
N LEU A 222 15.08 -2.44 3.87
CA LEU A 222 15.97 -2.16 2.73
C LEU A 222 15.57 -0.87 2.01
N ASP A 223 14.27 -0.67 1.78
CA ASP A 223 13.75 0.51 1.07
C ASP A 223 13.16 1.58 2.00
N VAL A 224 13.52 1.57 3.29
CA VAL A 224 12.86 2.40 4.31
C VAL A 224 12.93 3.91 3.99
N GLY A 225 14.02 4.35 3.36
CA GLY A 225 14.24 5.75 2.98
C GLY A 225 13.62 6.17 1.64
N GLN A 226 13.07 5.24 0.85
CA GLN A 226 12.56 5.50 -0.51
C GLN A 226 11.08 5.89 -0.48
N VAL A 227 10.79 7.19 -0.47
CA VAL A 227 9.41 7.70 -0.35
C VAL A 227 8.53 7.24 -1.53
N ASN A 228 9.09 7.12 -2.73
CA ASN A 228 8.35 6.69 -3.92
C ASN A 228 7.88 5.23 -3.86
N HIS A 229 8.46 4.41 -2.96
CA HIS A 229 8.06 3.02 -2.75
C HIS A 229 6.93 2.92 -1.71
N VAL A 230 6.90 3.82 -0.72
CA VAL A 230 6.00 3.76 0.45
C VAL A 230 4.77 4.65 0.29
N LEU A 231 4.95 5.89 -0.19
CA LEU A 231 3.90 6.90 -0.22
C LEU A 231 2.71 6.51 -1.10
N PRO A 232 2.88 5.98 -2.33
CA PRO A 232 1.75 5.56 -3.16
C PRO A 232 0.91 4.47 -2.50
N SER A 233 1.56 3.47 -1.90
CA SER A 233 0.87 2.38 -1.23
C SER A 233 0.22 2.83 0.09
N ALA A 234 0.80 3.81 0.79
CA ALA A 234 0.16 4.45 1.95
C ALA A 234 -1.13 5.16 1.56
N LEU A 235 -1.11 5.94 0.47
CA LEU A 235 -2.28 6.64 -0.05
C LEU A 235 -3.37 5.65 -0.51
N ILE A 236 -2.99 4.55 -1.17
CA ILE A 236 -3.93 3.46 -1.52
C ILE A 236 -4.55 2.87 -0.25
N LEU A 237 -3.77 2.61 0.81
CA LEU A 237 -4.35 2.12 2.06
C LEU A 237 -5.29 3.15 2.69
N TRP A 238 -4.98 4.44 2.66
CA TRP A 238 -5.91 5.48 3.13
C TRP A 238 -7.19 5.53 2.28
N ALA A 239 -7.11 5.25 0.98
CA ALA A 239 -8.32 5.04 0.17
C ALA A 239 -9.14 3.84 0.67
N PHE A 240 -8.50 2.74 1.09
CA PHE A 240 -9.18 1.60 1.74
C PHE A 240 -9.75 1.93 3.12
N VAL A 241 -9.03 2.69 3.95
CA VAL A 241 -9.56 3.22 5.23
C VAL A 241 -10.86 3.96 4.98
N CYS A 242 -10.89 4.83 3.96
CA CYS A 242 -12.04 5.61 3.55
C CYS A 242 -12.97 4.92 2.55
N VAL A 243 -12.91 3.60 2.35
CA VAL A 243 -13.66 2.88 1.29
C VAL A 243 -15.18 3.07 1.39
N GLN A 244 -15.73 3.39 2.56
CA GLN A 244 -17.16 3.66 2.73
C GLN A 244 -17.55 5.09 2.29
N ARG A 245 -16.59 5.99 2.09
CA ARG A 245 -16.77 7.40 1.71
C ARG A 245 -16.13 7.64 0.33
N PRO A 246 -16.90 7.56 -0.78
CA PRO A 246 -16.35 7.57 -2.14
C PRO A 246 -15.55 8.84 -2.46
N VAL A 247 -15.93 9.98 -1.90
CA VAL A 247 -15.20 11.25 -2.11
C VAL A 247 -13.80 11.19 -1.51
N LEU A 248 -13.67 10.74 -0.26
CA LEU A 248 -12.36 10.63 0.40
C LEU A 248 -11.49 9.53 -0.23
N ALA A 249 -12.10 8.40 -0.59
CA ALA A 249 -11.38 7.36 -1.33
C ALA A 249 -10.88 7.84 -2.69
N GLY A 250 -11.70 8.61 -3.43
CA GLY A 250 -11.33 9.22 -4.70
C GLY A 250 -10.21 10.25 -4.57
N LEU A 251 -10.22 11.06 -3.50
CA LEU A 251 -9.14 12.00 -3.17
C LEU A 251 -7.82 11.26 -2.96
N PHE A 252 -7.78 10.25 -2.07
CA PHE A 252 -6.56 9.50 -1.80
C PHE A 252 -6.08 8.69 -3.02
N MET A 253 -7.00 8.10 -3.79
CA MET A 253 -6.65 7.41 -5.03
C MET A 253 -6.12 8.37 -6.10
N GLY A 254 -6.70 9.56 -6.23
CA GLY A 254 -6.23 10.60 -7.15
C GLY A 254 -4.82 11.09 -6.78
N LEU A 255 -4.56 11.28 -5.48
CA LEU A 255 -3.22 11.58 -4.99
C LEU A 255 -2.25 10.43 -5.29
N ALA A 256 -2.64 9.18 -5.07
CA ALA A 256 -1.81 8.02 -5.38
C ALA A 256 -1.47 7.91 -6.88
N CYS A 257 -2.44 8.13 -7.78
CA CYS A 257 -2.18 8.19 -9.22
C CYS A 257 -1.25 9.35 -9.60
N GLY A 258 -1.29 10.44 -8.83
CA GLY A 258 -0.39 11.56 -9.00
C GLY A 258 1.00 11.33 -8.42
N THR A 259 1.22 10.33 -7.55
CA THR A 259 2.56 10.06 -7.00
C THR A 259 3.38 9.14 -7.89
N VAL A 260 2.77 8.14 -8.52
CA VAL A 260 3.37 7.22 -9.50
C VAL A 260 2.29 6.67 -10.42
N PHE A 261 2.67 6.05 -11.54
CA PHE A 261 1.72 5.67 -12.59
C PHE A 261 0.85 4.44 -12.27
N PHE A 262 1.37 3.45 -11.53
CA PHE A 262 0.68 2.15 -11.36
C PHE A 262 -0.73 2.20 -10.72
N PRO A 263 -1.09 3.12 -9.80
CA PRO A 263 -2.41 3.17 -9.18
C PRO A 263 -3.54 3.45 -10.18
N VAL A 264 -3.21 4.00 -11.37
CA VAL A 264 -4.17 4.19 -12.47
C VAL A 264 -4.82 2.85 -12.87
N PHE A 265 -4.09 1.75 -12.79
CA PHE A 265 -4.62 0.41 -13.09
C PHE A 265 -5.61 -0.09 -12.04
N LEU A 266 -5.70 0.54 -10.87
CA LEU A 266 -6.72 0.22 -9.87
C LEU A 266 -8.06 0.88 -10.22
N LEU A 267 -8.08 1.97 -10.98
CA LEU A 267 -9.29 2.76 -11.24
C LEU A 267 -10.45 1.94 -11.81
N PRO A 268 -10.26 1.06 -12.82
CA PRO A 268 -11.35 0.24 -13.34
C PRO A 268 -12.01 -0.62 -12.25
N LEU A 269 -11.20 -1.22 -11.35
CA LEU A 269 -11.68 -2.04 -10.24
C LEU A 269 -12.49 -1.22 -9.23
N TRP A 270 -12.03 -0.01 -8.91
CA TRP A 270 -12.67 0.88 -7.94
C TRP A 270 -13.96 1.50 -8.47
N PHE A 271 -13.99 1.91 -9.75
CA PHE A 271 -15.22 2.34 -10.41
C PHE A 271 -16.26 1.22 -10.44
N ALA A 272 -15.83 0.00 -10.79
CA ALA A 272 -16.70 -1.18 -10.80
C ALA A 272 -17.15 -1.60 -9.38
N PHE A 273 -16.39 -1.28 -8.34
CA PHE A 273 -16.77 -1.52 -6.95
C PHE A 273 -17.86 -0.56 -6.47
N TYR A 274 -17.69 0.76 -6.66
CA TYR A 274 -18.65 1.74 -6.15
C TYR A 274 -19.99 1.72 -6.89
N ARG A 275 -19.98 1.46 -8.21
CA ARG A 275 -21.15 1.48 -9.12
C ARG A 275 -21.94 2.80 -9.09
N TRP A 276 -22.71 3.07 -10.15
CA TRP A 276 -23.68 4.17 -10.25
C TRP A 276 -23.25 5.52 -9.62
N ARG A 277 -24.01 6.02 -8.64
CA ARG A 277 -23.83 7.33 -8.00
C ARG A 277 -22.58 7.37 -7.12
N GLY A 278 -22.16 6.25 -6.55
CA GLY A 278 -20.89 6.13 -5.83
C GLY A 278 -19.70 6.36 -6.75
N SER A 279 -19.74 5.77 -7.95
CA SER A 279 -18.72 5.92 -9.00
C SER A 279 -18.55 7.38 -9.44
N LEU A 280 -19.65 8.13 -9.58
CA LEU A 280 -19.59 9.55 -9.95
C LEU A 280 -18.96 10.41 -8.86
N ARG A 281 -19.28 10.15 -7.58
CA ARG A 281 -18.67 10.87 -6.44
C ARG A 281 -17.17 10.58 -6.32
N PHE A 282 -16.79 9.31 -6.50
CA PHE A 282 -15.40 8.88 -6.51
C PHE A 282 -14.63 9.51 -7.67
N GLY A 283 -15.15 9.41 -8.89
CA GLY A 283 -14.54 9.98 -10.09
C GLY A 283 -14.47 11.51 -10.03
N GLY A 284 -15.50 12.18 -9.52
CA GLY A 284 -15.51 13.63 -9.34
C GLY A 284 -14.45 14.12 -8.35
N ALA A 285 -14.24 13.40 -7.23
CA ALA A 285 -13.18 13.72 -6.29
C ALA A 285 -11.79 13.51 -6.89
N MET A 286 -11.58 12.41 -7.61
CA MET A 286 -10.32 12.12 -8.30
C MET A 286 -10.02 13.17 -9.39
N ALA A 287 -11.04 13.57 -10.18
CA ALA A 287 -10.92 14.63 -11.16
C ALA A 287 -10.58 15.98 -10.50
N ALA A 288 -11.23 16.31 -9.38
CA ALA A 288 -10.91 17.51 -8.60
C ALA A 288 -9.47 17.50 -8.09
N THR A 289 -8.97 16.34 -7.61
CA THR A 289 -7.56 16.18 -7.25
C THR A 289 -6.64 16.38 -8.45
N GLY A 290 -6.94 15.76 -9.60
CA GLY A 290 -6.17 15.94 -10.83
C GLY A 290 -6.13 17.41 -11.28
N THR A 291 -7.26 18.09 -11.27
CA THR A 291 -7.36 19.53 -11.58
C THR A 291 -6.61 20.39 -10.57
N LEU A 292 -6.62 20.04 -9.28
CA LEU A 292 -5.83 20.74 -8.26
C LEU A 292 -4.33 20.56 -8.48
N LEU A 293 -3.87 19.34 -8.76
CA LEU A 293 -2.47 19.06 -9.07
C LEU A 293 -2.05 19.86 -10.32
N ALA A 294 -2.81 19.74 -11.41
CA ALA A 294 -2.56 20.48 -12.64
C ALA A 294 -2.60 22.01 -12.41
N GLY A 295 -3.58 22.51 -11.66
CA GLY A 295 -3.70 23.92 -11.32
C GLY A 295 -2.52 24.44 -10.51
N THR A 296 -2.01 23.64 -9.58
CA THR A 296 -0.85 24.05 -8.77
C THR A 296 0.41 24.15 -9.64
N TYR A 297 0.60 23.23 -10.59
CA TYR A 297 1.65 23.33 -11.59
C TYR A 297 1.46 24.52 -12.53
N ALA A 298 0.23 24.80 -12.99
CA ALA A 298 -0.06 25.96 -13.83
C ALA A 298 0.29 27.29 -13.14
N LEU A 299 0.09 27.36 -11.82
CA LEU A 299 0.40 28.55 -11.01
C LEU A 299 1.88 28.67 -10.61
N THR A 300 2.65 27.59 -10.71
CA THR A 300 4.08 27.55 -10.36
C THR A 300 5.01 27.50 -11.56
N SER A 301 4.52 27.09 -12.74
CA SER A 301 5.27 27.08 -13.99
C SER A 301 5.47 28.50 -14.52
N ALA A 302 6.70 28.85 -14.89
CA ALA A 302 7.01 30.13 -15.52
C ALA A 302 6.42 30.28 -16.93
N ASP A 303 6.22 29.16 -17.66
CA ASP A 303 5.78 29.14 -19.05
C ASP A 303 4.83 27.96 -19.38
N VAL A 304 3.98 28.13 -20.40
CA VAL A 304 3.05 27.09 -20.90
C VAL A 304 3.78 25.84 -21.41
N ARG A 305 4.98 26.02 -21.99
CA ARG A 305 5.84 24.89 -22.41
C ARG A 305 6.40 24.16 -21.20
N SER A 306 6.84 24.89 -20.17
CA SER A 306 7.31 24.32 -18.91
C SER A 306 6.19 23.56 -18.20
N PHE A 307 4.97 24.09 -18.17
CA PHE A 307 3.77 23.39 -17.70
C PHE A 307 3.54 22.05 -18.42
N SER A 308 3.53 22.06 -19.76
CA SER A 308 3.30 20.85 -20.54
C SER A 308 4.37 19.79 -20.28
N ARG A 309 5.65 20.19 -20.17
CA ARG A 309 6.75 19.27 -19.83
C ARG A 309 6.67 18.78 -18.39
N GLN A 310 6.21 19.57 -17.45
CA GLN A 310 6.14 19.18 -16.04
C GLN A 310 4.98 18.21 -15.78
N ILE A 311 3.85 18.36 -16.47
CA ILE A 311 2.72 17.42 -16.38
C ILE A 311 2.97 16.17 -17.23
N LEU A 312 3.38 16.33 -18.49
CA LEU A 312 3.58 15.17 -19.37
C LEU A 312 4.89 14.44 -19.05
N GLY A 313 5.95 15.14 -18.65
CA GLY A 313 7.25 14.55 -18.31
C GLY A 313 7.37 14.04 -16.88
N SER A 314 6.39 14.30 -16.01
CA SER A 314 6.31 13.64 -14.68
C SER A 314 5.64 12.28 -14.73
N ILE A 315 4.96 11.97 -15.84
CA ILE A 315 4.49 10.62 -16.15
C ILE A 315 5.61 9.96 -16.94
N ASP A 316 6.15 8.87 -16.39
CA ASP A 316 7.18 8.10 -17.07
C ASP A 316 6.56 7.29 -18.23
N TRP A 317 6.34 7.94 -19.37
CA TRP A 317 5.79 7.31 -20.57
C TRP A 317 6.68 6.21 -21.13
N SER A 318 7.98 6.20 -20.77
CA SER A 318 8.91 5.14 -21.15
C SER A 318 8.46 3.77 -20.62
N VAL A 319 7.65 3.75 -19.56
CA VAL A 319 7.01 2.55 -19.01
C VAL A 319 6.12 1.84 -20.04
N LEU A 320 5.51 2.60 -20.95
CA LEU A 320 4.65 2.08 -22.03
C LEU A 320 5.40 1.94 -23.37
N GLU A 321 6.56 2.55 -23.51
CA GLU A 321 7.36 2.46 -24.72
C GLU A 321 8.07 1.12 -24.83
N PHE A 322 8.01 0.50 -26.00
CA PHE A 322 8.65 -0.79 -26.30
C PHE A 322 10.06 -0.61 -26.88
N HIS A 323 10.81 0.39 -26.42
CA HIS A 323 12.20 0.57 -26.83
C HIS A 323 13.12 -0.39 -26.06
N SER A 324 13.98 -1.10 -26.79
CA SER A 324 15.03 -1.96 -26.23
C SER A 324 16.26 -1.12 -25.85
N GLY A 325 16.83 -1.34 -24.66
CA GLY A 325 18.25 -1.03 -24.41
C GLY A 325 18.63 0.15 -23.51
N THR A 326 17.71 0.75 -22.74
CA THR A 326 18.08 1.88 -21.84
C THR A 326 17.70 1.70 -20.37
N GLY A 327 17.09 0.58 -19.98
CA GLY A 327 16.61 0.34 -18.61
C GLY A 327 17.45 -0.65 -17.81
N ASP A 328 17.54 -0.44 -16.50
CA ASP A 328 18.02 -1.42 -15.50
C ASP A 328 16.81 -2.24 -15.03
N GLY A 329 16.81 -3.58 -15.15
CA GLY A 329 15.64 -4.42 -14.81
C GLY A 329 15.62 -5.80 -15.48
N PHE A 330 14.62 -6.63 -15.16
CA PHE A 330 14.45 -7.97 -15.76
C PHE A 330 14.40 -7.95 -17.30
N TRP A 331 13.71 -6.96 -17.87
CA TRP A 331 13.50 -6.83 -19.32
C TRP A 331 14.70 -6.25 -20.07
N SER A 332 15.76 -5.82 -19.38
CA SER A 332 16.95 -5.27 -20.04
C SER A 332 17.76 -6.34 -20.78
N SER A 333 17.70 -7.59 -20.30
CA SER A 333 18.42 -8.73 -20.88
C SER A 333 17.71 -9.38 -22.06
N TYR A 334 16.47 -8.99 -22.36
CA TYR A 334 15.63 -9.62 -23.38
C TYR A 334 15.14 -8.60 -24.40
N ASP A 335 14.78 -9.08 -25.60
CA ASP A 335 14.11 -8.25 -26.59
C ASP A 335 12.75 -7.75 -26.04
N SER A 336 12.48 -6.46 -26.23
CA SER A 336 11.26 -5.77 -25.77
C SER A 336 9.98 -6.43 -26.32
N ALA A 337 10.08 -7.11 -27.47
CA ALA A 337 8.96 -7.87 -28.06
C ALA A 337 8.39 -8.94 -27.10
N TRP A 338 9.22 -9.58 -26.27
CA TRP A 338 8.78 -10.62 -25.32
C TRP A 338 7.92 -10.07 -24.18
N ARG A 339 7.92 -8.74 -23.98
CA ARG A 339 7.09 -8.07 -22.99
C ARG A 339 5.63 -7.92 -23.46
N ILE A 340 5.39 -7.86 -24.78
CA ILE A 340 4.06 -7.62 -25.36
C ILE A 340 3.02 -8.66 -24.90
N PRO A 341 3.29 -9.98 -24.95
CA PRO A 341 2.36 -10.97 -24.44
C PRO A 341 2.06 -10.83 -22.94
N VAL A 342 3.04 -10.40 -22.13
CA VAL A 342 2.86 -10.19 -20.69
C VAL A 342 1.96 -8.99 -20.41
N VAL A 343 2.14 -7.88 -21.15
CA VAL A 343 1.24 -6.71 -21.10
C VAL A 343 -0.18 -7.10 -21.52
N ALA A 344 -0.32 -7.88 -22.58
CA ALA A 344 -1.62 -8.36 -23.05
C ALA A 344 -2.31 -9.25 -22.00
N ALA A 345 -1.59 -10.20 -21.40
CA ALA A 345 -2.09 -11.05 -20.33
C ALA A 345 -2.51 -10.22 -19.10
N TYR A 346 -1.73 -9.20 -18.74
CA TYR A 346 -2.06 -8.26 -17.67
C TYR A 346 -3.35 -7.48 -17.96
N ALA A 347 -3.51 -6.96 -19.19
CA ALA A 347 -4.70 -6.24 -19.59
C ALA A 347 -5.94 -7.14 -19.56
N ILE A 348 -5.83 -8.37 -20.05
CA ILE A 348 -6.91 -9.38 -19.98
C ILE A 348 -7.26 -9.66 -18.52
N MET A 349 -6.27 -9.91 -17.67
CA MET A 349 -6.46 -10.12 -16.23
C MET A 349 -7.20 -8.93 -15.60
N LEU A 350 -6.79 -7.69 -15.89
CA LEU A 350 -7.41 -6.50 -15.33
C LEU A 350 -8.87 -6.35 -15.78
N VAL A 351 -9.17 -6.59 -17.06
CA VAL A 351 -10.54 -6.59 -17.59
C VAL A 351 -11.39 -7.66 -16.90
N VAL A 352 -10.86 -8.89 -16.78
CA VAL A 352 -11.56 -10.00 -16.12
C VAL A 352 -11.87 -9.66 -14.67
N LEU A 353 -10.90 -9.19 -13.89
CA LEU A 353 -11.10 -8.78 -12.48
C LEU A 353 -12.03 -7.56 -12.34
N THR A 354 -12.11 -6.71 -13.36
CA THR A 354 -13.01 -5.55 -13.39
C THR A 354 -14.45 -5.94 -13.69
N ILE A 355 -14.69 -6.94 -14.54
CA ILE A 355 -16.05 -7.37 -14.89
C ILE A 355 -16.55 -8.43 -13.91
N TRP A 356 -15.68 -9.36 -13.49
CA TRP A 356 -16.00 -10.50 -12.66
C TRP A 356 -15.30 -10.43 -11.29
N PRO A 357 -16.02 -10.62 -10.17
CA PRO A 357 -17.46 -10.82 -10.06
C PRO A 357 -18.26 -9.51 -10.24
N ALA A 358 -19.51 -9.63 -10.74
CA ALA A 358 -20.38 -8.48 -11.01
C ALA A 358 -20.81 -7.71 -9.75
N ARG A 359 -20.83 -8.37 -8.59
CA ARG A 359 -21.01 -7.75 -7.27
C ARG A 359 -19.71 -7.90 -6.49
N LYS A 360 -19.01 -6.78 -6.30
CA LYS A 360 -17.74 -6.75 -5.56
C LYS A 360 -18.00 -6.43 -4.09
N ASN A 361 -17.43 -7.25 -3.23
CA ASN A 361 -17.30 -6.99 -1.80
C ASN A 361 -15.89 -6.44 -1.53
N LEU A 362 -15.66 -5.97 -0.30
CA LEU A 362 -14.34 -5.47 0.10
C LEU A 362 -13.22 -6.51 -0.10
N GLU A 363 -13.52 -7.79 0.13
CA GLU A 363 -12.57 -8.89 -0.13
C GLU A 363 -12.15 -8.98 -1.60
N HIS A 364 -13.12 -8.85 -2.52
CA HIS A 364 -12.85 -8.86 -3.95
C HIS A 364 -12.04 -7.64 -4.35
N LEU A 365 -12.33 -6.47 -3.78
CA LEU A 365 -11.58 -5.25 -4.06
C LEU A 365 -10.12 -5.35 -3.57
N ILE A 366 -9.89 -5.83 -2.34
CA ILE A 366 -8.53 -6.04 -1.80
C ILE A 366 -7.75 -7.05 -2.64
N ALA A 367 -8.35 -8.21 -2.93
CA ALA A 367 -7.68 -9.27 -3.71
C ALA A 367 -7.39 -8.82 -5.15
N SER A 368 -8.36 -8.21 -5.83
CA SER A 368 -8.19 -7.74 -7.21
C SER A 368 -7.18 -6.58 -7.29
N SER A 369 -7.19 -5.68 -6.30
CA SER A 369 -6.20 -4.60 -6.23
C SER A 369 -4.80 -5.16 -5.97
N ALA A 370 -4.65 -6.11 -5.04
CA ALA A 370 -3.37 -6.79 -4.82
C ALA A 370 -2.89 -7.48 -6.11
N ALA A 371 -3.73 -8.27 -6.76
CA ALA A 371 -3.41 -8.92 -8.04
C ALA A 371 -3.01 -7.93 -9.13
N ALA A 372 -3.72 -6.79 -9.23
CA ALA A 372 -3.40 -5.75 -10.19
C ALA A 372 -2.02 -5.10 -9.93
N VAL A 373 -1.64 -4.82 -8.67
CA VAL A 373 -0.32 -4.23 -8.34
C VAL A 373 0.82 -5.26 -8.42
N ILE A 374 0.57 -6.52 -8.06
CA ILE A 374 1.56 -7.59 -8.28
C ILE A 374 1.75 -7.79 -9.78
N GLY A 375 0.65 -7.79 -10.54
CA GLY A 375 0.66 -7.93 -12.00
C GLY A 375 1.47 -6.85 -12.72
N THR A 376 1.53 -5.62 -12.20
CA THR A 376 2.36 -4.57 -12.81
C THR A 376 3.84 -4.89 -12.77
N GLN A 377 4.31 -5.66 -11.78
CA GLN A 377 5.72 -6.01 -11.65
C GLN A 377 6.26 -6.82 -12.84
N PHE A 378 5.39 -7.56 -13.54
CA PHE A 378 5.82 -8.41 -14.64
C PHE A 378 6.08 -7.66 -15.93
N TRP A 379 5.46 -6.50 -16.15
CA TRP A 379 5.58 -5.76 -17.40
C TRP A 379 6.20 -4.37 -17.25
N TYR A 380 6.44 -3.91 -16.02
CA TYR A 380 7.19 -2.69 -15.77
C TYR A 380 8.63 -2.82 -16.33
N PRO A 381 9.10 -1.90 -17.20
CA PRO A 381 10.41 -2.05 -17.84
C PRO A 381 11.57 -1.84 -16.86
N GLN A 382 11.51 -0.76 -16.06
CA GLN A 382 12.56 -0.40 -15.12
C GLN A 382 12.33 -1.14 -13.80
N GLN A 383 13.34 -1.89 -13.35
CA GLN A 383 13.36 -2.53 -12.03
C GLN A 383 12.10 -3.35 -11.70
N GLY A 384 11.45 -3.96 -12.71
CA GLY A 384 10.31 -4.83 -12.50
C GLY A 384 10.61 -5.88 -11.43
N GLY A 385 9.71 -6.04 -10.45
CA GLY A 385 9.88 -6.95 -9.32
C GLY A 385 10.50 -6.33 -8.06
N VAL A 386 11.22 -5.21 -8.17
CA VAL A 386 11.88 -4.53 -7.03
C VAL A 386 10.89 -3.74 -6.18
N TYR A 387 9.79 -3.27 -6.78
CA TYR A 387 8.80 -2.44 -6.09
C TYR A 387 7.87 -3.24 -5.16
N VAL A 388 8.45 -4.05 -4.27
CA VAL A 388 7.75 -4.91 -3.32
C VAL A 388 6.80 -4.11 -2.43
N LEU A 389 7.22 -2.91 -1.99
CA LEU A 389 6.43 -2.05 -1.11
C LEU A 389 5.18 -1.46 -1.78
N TRP A 390 5.04 -1.54 -3.11
CA TRP A 390 3.81 -1.12 -3.78
C TRP A 390 2.66 -2.09 -3.50
N TYR A 391 2.93 -3.40 -3.55
CA TYR A 391 1.90 -4.42 -3.30
C TYR A 391 1.93 -4.97 -1.87
N LEU A 392 3.04 -4.84 -1.13
CA LEU A 392 3.20 -5.42 0.20
C LEU A 392 2.06 -5.07 1.16
N PRO A 393 1.61 -3.81 1.30
CA PRO A 393 0.54 -3.51 2.25
C PRO A 393 -0.79 -4.16 1.86
N LEU A 394 -1.09 -4.25 0.56
CA LEU A 394 -2.28 -4.97 0.06
C LEU A 394 -2.15 -6.48 0.23
N ALA A 395 -0.93 -7.02 0.07
CA ALA A 395 -0.61 -8.41 0.37
C ALA A 395 -0.86 -8.70 1.86
N LEU A 396 -0.45 -7.82 2.77
CA LEU A 396 -0.74 -7.95 4.19
C LEU A 396 -2.24 -7.93 4.48
N LEU A 397 -3.01 -7.03 3.87
CA LEU A 397 -4.47 -7.05 3.96
C LEU A 397 -5.05 -8.39 3.48
N LEU A 398 -4.54 -8.94 2.37
CA LEU A 398 -4.99 -10.21 1.82
C LEU A 398 -4.68 -11.40 2.73
N VAL A 399 -3.48 -11.41 3.32
CA VAL A 399 -3.04 -12.49 4.22
C VAL A 399 -3.83 -12.44 5.53
N PHE A 400 -3.97 -11.25 6.13
CA PHE A 400 -4.56 -11.07 7.46
C PHE A 400 -6.08 -10.90 7.50
N ARG A 401 -6.76 -10.77 6.35
CA ARG A 401 -8.21 -10.61 6.34
C ARG A 401 -8.93 -11.79 6.99
N PRO A 402 -9.84 -11.55 7.94
CA PRO A 402 -10.85 -12.53 8.31
C PRO A 402 -11.89 -12.65 7.19
N ARG A 403 -12.71 -13.71 7.17
CA ARG A 403 -13.86 -13.78 6.26
C ARG A 403 -14.87 -12.68 6.60
N LEU A 404 -15.04 -11.71 5.72
CA LEU A 404 -15.95 -10.57 5.78
C LEU A 404 -17.29 -10.93 5.13
N LEU A 405 -18.05 -11.85 5.75
CA LEU A 405 -19.34 -12.33 5.20
C LEU A 405 -20.45 -11.25 5.11
N SER A 406 -20.25 -10.04 5.63
CA SER A 406 -21.31 -9.04 5.84
C SER A 406 -21.08 -7.64 5.25
N HIS A 407 -19.98 -7.38 4.51
CA HIS A 407 -19.66 -6.03 4.01
C HIS A 407 -19.97 -5.87 2.52
N VAL A 408 -21.26 -5.69 2.21
CA VAL A 408 -21.76 -5.24 0.90
C VAL A 408 -21.66 -3.69 0.82
N ALA A 409 -21.50 -3.14 -0.39
CA ALA A 409 -21.39 -1.71 -0.64
C ALA A 409 -22.47 -0.85 0.09
N PRO A 410 -22.11 0.37 0.56
CA PRO A 410 -22.89 1.15 1.54
C PRO A 410 -24.33 1.52 1.13
N GLU A 411 -24.69 1.46 -0.15
CA GLU A 411 -26.05 1.76 -0.63
C GLU A 411 -27.10 0.78 -0.07
N PHE A 412 -26.71 -0.42 0.36
CA PHE A 412 -27.65 -1.40 0.93
C PHE A 412 -28.05 -1.12 2.38
N ARG A 413 -27.27 -0.36 3.16
CA ARG A 413 -27.68 -0.02 4.54
C ARG A 413 -28.94 0.86 4.57
N GLN A 414 -29.15 1.65 3.51
CA GLN A 414 -30.35 2.51 3.39
C GLN A 414 -31.58 1.73 2.89
N GLN A 415 -31.41 0.69 2.08
CA GLN A 415 -32.54 -0.13 1.60
C GLN A 415 -33.00 -1.17 2.62
N THR A 416 -32.10 -1.78 3.39
CA THR A 416 -32.48 -2.77 4.41
C THR A 416 -33.12 -2.12 5.64
N ALA A 417 -32.75 -0.87 5.96
CA ALA A 417 -33.41 -0.10 7.01
C ALA A 417 -34.82 0.39 6.63
N ALA A 418 -35.18 0.33 5.34
CA ALA A 418 -36.47 0.79 4.83
C ALA A 418 -37.53 -0.31 4.69
N VAL A 419 -37.23 -1.56 5.08
CA VAL A 419 -38.26 -2.59 5.22
C VAL A 419 -38.90 -2.42 6.60
N PRO A 420 -40.17 -1.98 6.70
CA PRO A 420 -40.85 -1.95 7.99
C PRO A 420 -40.94 -3.38 8.49
N GLN A 421 -40.38 -3.66 9.65
CA GLN A 421 -40.68 -4.91 10.35
C GLN A 421 -42.19 -4.92 10.62
N SER A 422 -42.90 -5.83 9.95
CA SER A 422 -44.32 -6.07 10.21
C SER A 422 -44.53 -6.32 11.71
N PRO A 423 -45.54 -5.72 12.35
CA PRO A 423 -45.76 -5.90 13.78
C PRO A 423 -46.10 -7.37 14.05
N VAL A 424 -45.27 -8.00 14.88
CA VAL A 424 -45.48 -9.35 15.39
C VAL A 424 -46.87 -9.42 16.01
N ARG A 425 -47.76 -10.19 15.39
CA ARG A 425 -49.11 -10.49 15.88
C ARG A 425 -48.96 -11.28 17.19
N ARG A 426 -49.10 -10.61 18.34
CA ARG A 426 -49.24 -11.27 19.65
C ARG A 426 -50.37 -12.29 19.56
N GLN A 427 -50.04 -13.58 19.58
CA GLN A 427 -51.00 -14.63 19.82
C GLN A 427 -51.56 -14.43 21.23
N ARG A 428 -52.89 -14.30 21.34
CA ARG A 428 -53.60 -14.32 22.61
C ARG A 428 -53.56 -15.75 23.14
N GLU A 429 -53.03 -15.93 24.35
CA GLU A 429 -53.24 -17.15 25.12
C GLU A 429 -54.72 -17.28 25.50
N PRO A 430 -55.31 -18.50 25.44
CA PRO A 430 -56.65 -18.72 25.96
C PRO A 430 -56.59 -18.86 27.49
N VAL A 431 -57.41 -18.04 28.16
CA VAL A 431 -57.72 -18.12 29.59
C VAL A 431 -58.43 -19.45 29.86
N ALA A 432 -57.79 -20.34 30.60
CA ALA A 432 -58.44 -21.50 31.19
C ALA A 432 -58.91 -21.14 32.61
N SER A 433 -60.22 -20.89 32.74
CA SER A 433 -60.92 -20.88 34.02
C SER A 433 -61.30 -22.31 34.40
N GLY A 434 -60.96 -22.76 35.61
CA GLY A 434 -61.43 -24.04 36.14
C GLY A 434 -60.86 -24.35 37.52
N ALA A 435 -61.65 -24.07 38.54
CA ALA A 435 -61.38 -24.31 39.96
C ALA A 435 -61.23 -25.81 40.33
N GLY A 436 -60.53 -26.11 41.44
CA GLY A 436 -60.63 -27.43 42.07
C GLY A 436 -59.54 -27.78 43.10
N LEU A 437 -59.77 -27.37 44.33
CA LEU A 437 -59.30 -27.88 45.63
C LEU A 437 -58.60 -29.26 45.73
N SER A 438 -57.75 -29.36 46.77
CA SER A 438 -57.24 -30.55 47.50
C SER A 438 -56.07 -31.30 46.82
N GLN A 439 -55.04 -31.86 47.48
CA GLN A 439 -54.84 -32.27 48.86
C GLN A 439 -53.33 -32.65 49.02
N PHE A 440 -52.73 -32.31 50.17
CA PHE A 440 -51.74 -33.10 50.95
C PHE A 440 -50.38 -33.58 50.39
N LEU A 441 -49.32 -33.06 51.03
CA LEU A 441 -48.13 -33.76 51.59
C LEU A 441 -47.47 -34.93 50.82
N ARG A 442 -46.24 -34.71 50.35
CA ARG A 442 -45.00 -35.28 50.92
C ARG A 442 -43.76 -34.63 50.33
#